data_AF-A0A1Y1X936-F1
#
_entry.id   AF-A0A1Y1X936-F1
#
_cell.length_a   1.000
_cell.length_b   1.000
_cell.length_c   1.000
_cell.angle_alpha   90.00
_cell.angle_beta   90.00
_cell.angle_gamma   90.00
#
_symmetry.space_group_name_H-M   'P 1'
#
loop_
_entity.id
_entity.type
_entity.pdbx_description
1 polymer ?
#
loop_
_entity_poly.entity_id
_entity_poly.type
_entity_poly.pdbx_seq_one_letter_code
_entity_poly.pdbx_strand_id
1 'polypeptide(L)'
;MKTISLYIFTLIVLVKSIASFSCEDVHLDSKETLYKATEKKVVENKIINSEGTEYDTWYIDPCRSVEKEPEDSKNGKCPKNSKVCLVKSFEFNGEKGKKIMDIKGYAVNNPPQDPVIKESDYILNFEGEEKSGYSTEFRFSCVGNNDGNPEVELDESKKKVVITWKGICVSDGKTSPVDDDKKNKDEKSGGGHFFLRFIFIIVVCYFVIGMCYNFFVLNKSGIDIIPHVDFWNALIGSILDKLSELFGRRGYRPILPDTL
;
A
#
# COMPACT_ATOMS: atom_id res chain seq x y z
N MET A 1 17.53 -29.79 -20.55
CA MET A 1 16.50 -29.94 -19.49
C MET A 1 16.78 -29.15 -18.19
N LYS A 2 18.04 -28.94 -17.75
CA LYS A 2 18.33 -28.19 -16.50
C LYS A 2 18.17 -26.66 -16.59
N THR A 3 18.23 -26.07 -17.80
CA THR A 3 18.22 -24.61 -18.00
C THR A 3 16.82 -23.99 -18.05
N ILE A 4 15.80 -24.76 -18.45
CA ILE A 4 14.41 -24.26 -18.57
C ILE A 4 13.73 -24.20 -17.19
N SER A 5 14.05 -25.14 -16.29
CA SER A 5 13.58 -25.12 -14.90
C SER A 5 14.17 -23.94 -14.11
N LEU A 6 15.38 -23.50 -14.45
CA LEU A 6 16.00 -22.32 -13.85
C LEU A 6 15.28 -21.03 -14.27
N TYR A 7 14.86 -20.94 -15.54
CA TYR A 7 14.14 -19.77 -16.07
C TYR A 7 12.75 -19.60 -15.46
N ILE A 8 12.01 -20.69 -15.26
CA ILE A 8 10.68 -20.67 -14.62
C ILE A 8 10.80 -20.26 -13.15
N PHE A 9 11.82 -20.73 -12.44
CA PHE A 9 12.07 -20.30 -11.06
C PHE A 9 12.51 -18.83 -10.97
N THR A 10 13.33 -18.33 -11.90
CA THR A 10 13.70 -16.89 -11.92
C THR A 10 12.53 -15.98 -12.30
N LEU A 11 11.60 -16.45 -13.13
CA LEU A 11 10.41 -15.67 -13.51
C LEU A 11 9.38 -15.59 -12.36
N ILE A 12 9.25 -16.65 -11.55
CA ILE A 12 8.36 -16.64 -10.36
C ILE A 12 8.93 -15.74 -9.24
N VAL A 13 10.26 -15.66 -9.09
CA VAL A 13 10.90 -14.78 -8.08
C VAL A 13 10.81 -13.29 -8.46
N LEU A 14 10.69 -12.95 -9.74
CA LEU A 14 10.52 -11.57 -10.21
C LEU A 14 9.09 -11.01 -10.04
N VAL A 15 8.10 -11.84 -9.68
CA VAL A 15 6.71 -11.41 -9.39
C VAL A 15 6.44 -11.31 -7.89
N LYS A 16 7.48 -11.16 -7.04
CA LYS A 16 7.28 -10.43 -5.78
C LYS A 16 7.04 -8.97 -6.14
N SER A 17 5.78 -8.67 -6.49
CA SER A 17 5.27 -7.33 -6.70
C SER A 17 5.82 -6.41 -5.63
N ILE A 18 6.51 -5.37 -6.10
CA ILE A 18 6.73 -4.12 -5.38
C ILE A 18 5.36 -3.44 -5.26
N ALA A 19 4.42 -4.05 -4.54
CA ALA A 19 3.23 -3.34 -4.10
C ALA A 19 3.74 -2.41 -3.00
N SER A 20 4.22 -1.23 -3.39
CA SER A 20 4.53 -0.17 -2.44
C SER A 20 3.21 0.22 -1.78
N PHE A 21 3.10 0.00 -0.47
CA PHE A 21 2.00 0.49 0.33
C PHE A 21 1.71 1.97 -0.01
N SER A 22 0.45 2.26 -0.35
CA SER A 22 -0.04 3.61 -0.59
C SER A 22 -1.15 3.95 0.38
N CYS A 23 -1.02 5.07 1.07
CA CYS A 23 -2.09 5.60 1.93
C CYS A 23 -3.35 6.00 1.17
N GLU A 24 -3.28 6.09 -0.16
CA GLU A 24 -4.45 6.36 -1.01
C GLU A 24 -5.35 5.13 -1.15
N ASP A 25 -4.79 3.93 -0.98
CA ASP A 25 -5.53 2.67 -1.11
C ASP A 25 -6.29 2.29 0.17
N VAL A 26 -6.00 2.99 1.28
CA VAL A 26 -6.60 2.73 2.60
C VAL A 26 -7.81 3.64 2.79
N HIS A 27 -9.01 3.07 2.74
CA HIS A 27 -10.26 3.79 2.94
C HIS A 27 -10.72 3.73 4.39
N LEU A 28 -11.12 4.89 4.91
CA LEU A 28 -11.72 5.04 6.23
C LEU A 28 -13.24 4.91 6.17
N ASP A 29 -13.87 4.67 7.32
CA ASP A 29 -15.34 4.64 7.47
C ASP A 29 -16.02 5.93 6.98
N SER A 30 -15.31 7.05 7.09
CA SER A 30 -15.74 8.36 6.59
C SER A 30 -15.72 8.49 5.06
N LYS A 31 -15.33 7.44 4.31
CA LYS A 31 -15.05 7.46 2.86
C LYS A 31 -13.85 8.32 2.44
N GLU A 32 -13.10 8.86 3.40
CA GLU A 32 -11.81 9.50 3.15
C GLU A 32 -10.69 8.46 3.09
N THR A 33 -9.58 8.81 2.46
CA THR A 33 -8.39 7.96 2.47
C THR A 33 -7.55 8.26 3.70
N LEU A 34 -6.75 7.30 4.16
CA LEU A 34 -5.79 7.51 5.25
C LEU A 34 -4.89 8.73 4.96
N TYR A 35 -4.49 8.90 3.70
CA TYR A 35 -3.73 10.07 3.24
C TYR A 35 -4.38 11.41 3.60
N LYS A 36 -5.72 11.51 3.53
CA LYS A 36 -6.46 12.74 3.85
C LYS A 36 -6.66 12.93 5.34
N ALA A 37 -6.87 11.84 6.08
CA ALA A 37 -7.11 11.90 7.52
C ALA A 37 -5.82 12.11 8.33
N THR A 38 -4.67 11.71 7.79
CA THR A 38 -3.38 11.87 8.45
C THR A 38 -2.64 13.08 7.90
N GLU A 39 -2.55 14.12 8.71
CA GLU A 39 -1.65 15.25 8.48
C GLU A 39 -0.35 15.08 9.25
N LYS A 40 0.69 15.79 8.82
CA LYS A 40 1.95 15.89 9.57
C LYS A 40 1.66 16.40 10.98
N LYS A 41 2.07 15.65 11.99
CA LYS A 41 1.95 16.02 13.39
C LYS A 41 3.32 16.20 14.02
N VAL A 42 3.40 17.17 14.92
CA VAL A 42 4.59 17.48 15.71
C VAL A 42 4.22 17.28 17.17
N VAL A 43 4.88 16.32 17.83
CA VAL A 43 4.69 16.03 19.26
C VAL A 43 5.98 16.40 19.99
N GLU A 44 5.92 17.35 20.91
CA GLU A 44 7.09 17.79 21.69
C GLU A 44 6.92 17.41 23.15
N ASN A 45 7.85 16.58 23.65
CA ASN A 45 7.97 16.25 25.06
C ASN A 45 9.12 17.06 25.68
N LYS A 46 8.91 17.57 26.90
CA LYS A 46 9.89 18.39 27.61
C LYS A 46 10.36 17.67 28.86
N ILE A 47 11.67 17.60 29.05
CA ILE A 47 12.33 16.99 30.21
C ILE A 47 13.18 18.09 30.86
N ILE A 48 12.82 18.48 32.08
CA ILE A 48 13.49 19.56 32.80
C ILE A 48 14.55 18.95 33.72
N ASN A 49 15.81 19.36 33.53
CA ASN A 49 16.95 18.95 34.32
C ASN A 49 17.57 20.15 35.04
N SER A 50 18.51 19.91 35.97
CA SER A 50 19.21 20.98 36.69
C SER A 50 20.06 21.87 35.78
N GLU A 51 20.54 21.35 34.65
CA GLU A 51 21.44 22.04 33.72
C GLU A 51 20.69 22.78 32.58
N GLY A 52 19.43 22.43 32.35
CA GLY A 52 18.66 22.94 31.22
C GLY A 52 17.40 22.10 30.94
N THR A 53 16.77 22.35 29.79
CA THR A 53 15.59 21.62 29.33
C THR A 53 15.92 20.83 28.07
N GLU A 54 15.69 19.51 28.10
CA GLU A 54 15.73 18.64 26.93
C GLU A 54 14.34 18.60 26.26
N TYR A 55 14.33 18.63 24.93
CA TYR A 55 13.14 18.57 24.10
C TYR A 55 13.27 17.39 23.15
N ASP A 56 12.32 16.48 23.24
CA ASP A 56 12.13 15.38 22.31
C ASP A 56 11.01 15.77 21.34
N THR A 57 11.38 16.24 20.15
CA THR A 57 10.44 16.68 19.12
C THR A 57 10.27 15.58 18.06
N TRP A 58 9.08 14.98 18.02
CA TRP A 58 8.70 13.96 17.05
C TRP A 58 7.97 14.58 15.86
N TYR A 59 8.51 14.36 14.66
CA TYR A 59 7.85 14.67 13.40
C TYR A 59 7.28 13.40 12.81
N ILE A 60 5.98 13.38 12.59
CA ILE A 60 5.24 12.16 12.28
C ILE A 60 4.29 12.42 11.12
N ASP A 61 4.49 11.71 10.01
CA ASP A 61 3.52 11.61 8.93
C ASP A 61 3.60 10.18 8.35
N PRO A 62 2.57 9.33 8.55
CA PRO A 62 2.59 7.95 8.06
C PRO A 62 2.62 7.87 6.53
N CYS A 63 2.18 8.92 5.84
CA CYS A 63 1.92 8.90 4.40
C CYS A 63 2.94 9.70 3.61
N ARG A 64 3.38 10.85 4.13
CA ARG A 64 4.36 11.75 3.49
C ARG A 64 5.71 11.66 4.19
N SER A 65 6.76 12.11 3.53
CA SER A 65 8.09 12.14 4.15
C SER A 65 8.28 13.40 4.98
N VAL A 66 8.88 13.24 6.16
CA VAL A 66 9.34 14.30 7.07
C VAL A 66 10.84 14.58 6.93
N GLU A 67 11.49 14.14 5.85
CA GLU A 67 12.94 14.31 5.62
C GLU A 67 13.43 15.76 5.60
N LYS A 68 12.53 16.72 5.37
CA LYS A 68 12.86 18.15 5.34
C LYS A 68 12.94 18.77 6.74
N GLU A 69 12.51 18.06 7.76
CA GLU A 69 12.45 18.54 9.13
C GLU A 69 13.80 18.40 9.86
N PRO A 70 14.10 19.32 10.81
CA PRO A 70 13.48 20.63 10.97
C PRO A 70 13.81 21.53 9.76
N GLU A 71 12.82 22.26 9.22
CA GLU A 71 13.00 23.09 8.02
C GLU A 71 14.16 24.10 8.14
N ASP A 72 14.38 24.64 9.33
CA ASP A 72 15.37 25.70 9.62
C ASP A 72 16.71 25.19 10.19
N SER A 73 16.93 23.88 10.23
CA SER A 73 18.13 23.31 10.84
C SER A 73 19.35 23.38 9.91
N LYS A 74 20.41 24.06 10.37
CA LYS A 74 21.77 23.94 9.81
C LYS A 74 22.48 22.66 10.27
N ASN A 75 22.03 22.04 11.35
CA ASN A 75 22.72 20.97 12.08
C ASN A 75 22.23 19.57 11.69
N GLY A 76 21.67 19.43 10.49
CA GLY A 76 21.19 18.15 9.96
C GLY A 76 19.67 18.12 9.81
N LYS A 77 19.24 17.21 8.94
CA LYS A 77 17.84 16.96 8.61
C LYS A 77 17.51 15.49 8.87
N CYS A 78 16.23 15.20 8.99
CA CYS A 78 15.74 13.83 9.09
C CYS A 78 16.23 12.96 7.92
N PRO A 79 16.45 11.66 8.13
CA PRO A 79 16.88 10.74 7.08
C PRO A 79 15.94 10.76 5.88
N LYS A 80 16.49 10.49 4.69
CA LYS A 80 15.70 10.46 3.45
C LYS A 80 14.53 9.49 3.57
N ASN A 81 13.38 9.87 3.03
CA ASN A 81 12.14 9.08 3.08
C ASN A 81 11.59 8.78 4.49
N SER A 82 12.13 9.38 5.56
CA SER A 82 11.59 9.16 6.90
C SER A 82 10.12 9.57 6.99
N LYS A 83 9.27 8.72 7.55
CA LYS A 83 7.88 8.98 7.97
C LYS A 83 7.81 9.43 9.42
N VAL A 84 8.76 8.97 10.23
CA VAL A 84 8.90 9.31 11.65
C VAL A 84 10.33 9.69 11.93
N CYS A 85 10.50 10.87 12.53
CA CYS A 85 11.80 11.40 12.90
C CYS A 85 11.75 12.03 14.30
N LEU A 86 12.72 11.69 15.13
CA LEU A 86 12.94 12.31 16.43
C LEU A 86 14.10 13.28 16.33
N VAL A 87 13.88 14.51 16.77
CA VAL A 87 14.90 15.53 16.94
C VAL A 87 15.04 15.79 18.42
N LYS A 88 16.19 15.42 18.98
CA LYS A 88 16.55 15.76 20.37
C LYS A 88 17.26 17.09 20.38
N SER A 89 16.78 18.01 21.22
CA SER A 89 17.43 19.31 21.40
C SER A 89 17.53 19.68 22.87
N PHE A 90 18.52 20.50 23.21
CA PHE A 90 18.78 20.92 24.58
C PHE A 90 18.87 22.44 24.65
N GLU A 91 18.23 23.04 25.65
CA GLU A 91 18.34 24.46 25.99
C GLU A 91 19.02 24.60 27.34
N PHE A 92 20.24 25.14 27.36
CA PHE A 92 21.00 25.38 28.58
C PHE A 92 20.44 26.56 29.37
N ASN A 93 20.46 26.43 30.70
CA ASN A 93 20.04 27.52 31.58
C ASN A 93 20.93 28.77 31.37
N GLY A 94 20.33 29.85 30.86
CA GLY A 94 21.00 31.13 30.62
C GLY A 94 21.52 31.35 29.19
N GLU A 95 21.47 30.34 28.33
CA GLU A 95 21.66 30.53 26.88
C GLU A 95 20.31 30.71 26.18
N LYS A 96 20.29 31.45 25.06
CA LYS A 96 19.08 31.60 24.24
C LYS A 96 19.12 30.62 23.08
N GLY A 97 18.13 29.72 23.03
CA GLY A 97 17.85 28.88 21.87
C GLY A 97 18.20 27.40 22.08
N LYS A 98 17.42 26.55 21.42
CA LYS A 98 17.59 25.09 21.43
C LYS A 98 18.76 24.67 20.54
N LYS A 99 19.67 23.86 21.08
CA LYS A 99 20.75 23.22 20.33
C LYS A 99 20.34 21.79 19.98
N ILE A 100 20.33 21.44 18.70
CA ILE A 100 20.06 20.06 18.27
C ILE A 100 21.24 19.18 18.67
N MET A 101 20.92 18.09 19.38
CA MET A 101 21.86 17.12 19.91
C MET A 101 21.92 15.86 19.04
N ASP A 102 20.75 15.39 18.60
CA ASP A 102 20.63 14.13 17.87
C ASP A 102 19.40 14.16 16.95
N ILE A 103 19.49 13.47 15.80
CA ILE A 103 18.40 13.31 14.83
C ILE A 103 18.36 11.85 14.41
N LYS A 104 17.21 11.19 14.59
CA LYS A 104 17.03 9.77 14.28
C LYS A 104 15.74 9.51 13.51
N GLY A 105 15.83 8.71 12.45
CA GLY A 105 14.68 8.21 11.69
C GLY A 105 14.19 6.87 12.22
N TYR A 106 12.94 6.81 12.67
CA TYR A 106 12.33 5.60 13.24
C TYR A 106 11.46 4.83 12.25
N ALA A 107 11.09 5.45 11.14
CA ALA A 107 10.39 4.82 10.02
C ALA A 107 10.96 5.39 8.72
N VAL A 108 11.86 4.68 8.04
CA VAL A 108 12.62 5.20 6.87
C VAL A 108 12.21 4.50 5.57
N ASN A 109 11.75 3.26 5.68
CA ASN A 109 11.30 2.46 4.55
C ASN A 109 9.77 2.35 4.52
N ASN A 110 9.19 2.29 3.32
CA ASN A 110 7.78 1.92 3.17
C ASN A 110 7.58 0.50 3.70
N PRO A 111 6.45 0.20 4.37
CA PRO A 111 6.22 -1.08 4.99
C PRO A 111 6.22 -2.18 3.91
N PRO A 112 7.02 -3.25 4.06
CA PRO A 112 7.02 -4.37 3.13
C PRO A 112 5.81 -5.30 3.31
N GLN A 113 5.02 -5.10 4.36
CA GLN A 113 3.90 -5.94 4.75
C GLN A 113 2.56 -5.22 4.56
N ASP A 114 1.56 -5.98 4.13
CA ASP A 114 0.16 -5.56 4.21
C ASP A 114 -0.18 -5.18 5.66
N PRO A 115 -1.06 -4.18 5.86
CA PRO A 115 -1.51 -3.78 7.19
C PRO A 115 -2.08 -4.97 7.98
N VAL A 116 -1.81 -5.00 9.28
CA VAL A 116 -2.38 -6.02 10.16
C VAL A 116 -3.58 -5.40 10.86
N ILE A 117 -4.77 -5.94 10.61
CA ILE A 117 -5.99 -5.55 11.33
C ILE A 117 -6.12 -6.46 12.55
N LYS A 118 -6.16 -5.87 13.75
CA LYS A 118 -6.39 -6.57 15.02
C LYS A 118 -7.46 -5.83 15.81
N GLU A 119 -8.54 -6.53 16.19
CA GLU A 119 -9.52 -6.00 17.15
C GLU A 119 -10.07 -4.61 16.79
N SER A 120 -10.31 -4.34 15.50
CA SER A 120 -10.74 -3.04 14.95
C SER A 120 -9.68 -1.93 14.94
N ASP A 121 -8.46 -2.22 15.38
CA ASP A 121 -7.31 -1.36 15.16
C ASP A 121 -6.62 -1.71 13.84
N TYR A 122 -6.29 -0.68 13.07
CA TYR A 122 -5.49 -0.81 11.86
C TYR A 122 -4.03 -0.54 12.20
N ILE A 123 -3.14 -1.50 11.90
CA ILE A 123 -1.74 -1.45 12.32
C ILE A 123 -0.81 -1.44 11.10
N LEU A 124 0.06 -0.43 11.02
CA LEU A 124 1.14 -0.33 10.04
C LEU A 124 2.51 -0.46 10.72
N ASN A 125 3.36 -1.33 10.20
CA ASN A 125 4.69 -1.57 10.73
C ASN A 125 5.76 -1.08 9.76
N PHE A 126 6.53 -0.09 10.20
CA PHE A 126 7.64 0.49 9.45
C PHE A 126 8.96 0.04 10.04
N GLU A 127 9.94 -0.16 9.17
CA GLU A 127 11.33 -0.37 9.58
C GLU A 127 12.03 0.98 9.72
N GLY A 128 12.79 1.13 10.81
CA GLY A 128 13.67 2.27 11.03
C GLY A 128 14.95 2.17 10.19
N GLU A 129 15.95 2.99 10.53
CA GLU A 129 17.24 2.95 9.84
C GLU A 129 17.93 1.57 9.99
N GLU A 130 18.56 1.07 8.92
CA GLU A 130 19.19 -0.27 8.85
C GLU A 130 20.13 -0.58 10.03
N LYS A 131 20.86 0.42 10.51
CA LYS A 131 21.84 0.27 11.60
C LYS A 131 21.24 0.43 12.99
N SER A 132 20.03 0.99 13.09
CA SER A 132 19.39 1.32 14.35
C SER A 132 18.74 0.07 14.98
N GLY A 133 18.18 -0.80 14.12
CA GLY A 133 17.38 -1.96 14.52
C GLY A 133 16.05 -1.56 15.15
N TYR A 134 15.59 -0.32 14.97
CA TYR A 134 14.29 0.11 15.44
C TYR A 134 13.17 -0.24 14.47
N SER A 135 11.98 -0.46 15.01
CA SER A 135 10.73 -0.58 14.26
C SER A 135 9.70 0.42 14.78
N THR A 136 8.83 0.90 13.91
CA THR A 136 7.72 1.80 14.28
C THR A 136 6.39 1.14 13.95
N GLU A 137 5.51 1.07 14.94
CA GLU A 137 4.15 0.57 14.81
C GLU A 137 3.17 1.74 14.89
N PHE A 138 2.49 2.06 13.80
CA PHE A 138 1.34 2.96 13.83
C PHE A 138 0.10 2.16 14.14
N ARG A 139 -0.63 2.56 15.18
CA ARG A 139 -1.96 2.04 15.53
C ARG A 139 -2.99 3.11 15.28
N PHE A 140 -3.96 2.81 14.44
CA PHE A 140 -5.14 3.65 14.23
C PHE A 140 -6.31 2.96 14.92
N SER A 141 -6.85 3.60 15.95
CA SER A 141 -7.95 3.08 16.76
C SER A 141 -9.20 3.93 16.59
N CYS A 142 -10.35 3.27 16.52
CA CYS A 142 -11.66 3.89 16.52
C CYS A 142 -12.05 4.47 17.89
N VAL A 143 -11.43 4.01 18.98
CA VAL A 143 -11.84 4.35 20.33
C VAL A 143 -11.11 5.61 20.80
N GLY A 144 -11.87 6.69 21.00
CA GLY A 144 -11.37 7.95 21.56
C GLY A 144 -11.93 9.18 20.84
N ASN A 145 -11.65 10.36 21.38
CA ASN A 145 -11.98 11.62 20.70
C ASN A 145 -11.03 11.88 19.54
N ASN A 146 -11.55 12.49 18.47
CA ASN A 146 -10.81 12.89 17.27
C ASN A 146 -9.94 14.14 17.54
N ASP A 147 -9.15 14.14 18.61
CA ASP A 147 -8.25 15.26 18.93
C ASP A 147 -7.12 15.39 17.89
N GLY A 148 -6.99 14.38 17.02
CA GLY A 148 -6.13 14.39 15.84
C GLY A 148 -4.64 14.33 16.15
N ASN A 149 -4.26 14.29 17.42
CA ASN A 149 -2.87 14.22 17.86
C ASN A 149 -2.49 12.78 18.24
N PRO A 150 -1.38 12.25 17.71
CA PRO A 150 -0.90 10.93 18.07
C PRO A 150 -0.22 10.91 19.43
N GLU A 151 -0.37 9.80 20.14
CA GLU A 151 0.41 9.46 21.32
C GLU A 151 1.63 8.65 20.90
N VAL A 152 2.83 9.01 21.39
CA VAL A 152 4.09 8.36 21.04
C VAL A 152 4.69 7.69 22.26
N GLU A 153 4.97 6.39 22.14
CA GLU A 153 5.66 5.59 23.15
C GLU A 153 6.94 5.01 22.56
N LEU A 154 8.08 5.29 23.20
CA LEU A 154 9.38 4.74 22.82
C LEU A 154 9.76 3.64 23.81
N ASP A 155 9.78 2.39 23.35
CA ASP A 155 10.33 1.25 24.07
C ASP A 155 11.77 1.01 23.62
N GLU A 156 12.73 1.57 24.37
CA GLU A 156 14.16 1.42 24.10
C GLU A 156 14.63 -0.03 24.22
N SER A 157 14.00 -0.83 25.10
CA SER A 157 14.40 -2.22 25.34
C SER A 157 14.03 -3.12 24.17
N LYS A 158 12.84 -2.93 23.60
CA LYS A 158 12.38 -3.67 22.42
C LYS A 158 12.78 -3.02 21.10
N LYS A 159 13.47 -1.87 21.14
CA LYS A 159 13.77 -1.04 19.96
C LYS A 159 12.51 -0.78 19.12
N LYS A 160 11.43 -0.39 19.78
CA LYS A 160 10.12 -0.23 19.15
C LYS A 160 9.51 1.11 19.51
N VAL A 161 9.04 1.83 18.50
CA VAL A 161 8.22 3.03 18.67
C VAL A 161 6.79 2.65 18.38
N VAL A 162 5.87 2.97 19.29
CA VAL A 162 4.43 2.78 19.09
C VAL A 162 3.79 4.15 18.99
N ILE A 163 3.09 4.40 17.89
CA ILE A 163 2.41 5.67 17.63
C ILE A 163 0.92 5.38 17.51
N THR A 164 0.12 5.91 18.43
CA THR A 164 -1.31 5.65 18.51
C THR A 164 -2.10 6.86 18.06
N TRP A 165 -2.87 6.71 16.98
CA TRP A 165 -3.89 7.66 16.54
C TRP A 165 -5.27 7.19 16.99
N LYS A 166 -5.92 7.99 17.82
CA LYS A 166 -7.31 7.76 18.23
C LYS A 166 -8.26 8.49 17.28
N GLY A 167 -9.42 7.90 17.02
CA GLY A 167 -10.47 8.51 16.22
C GLY A 167 -10.37 8.28 14.70
N ILE A 168 -9.47 7.39 14.26
CA ILE A 168 -9.33 7.03 12.83
C ILE A 168 -9.80 5.59 12.65
N CYS A 169 -10.93 5.41 11.97
CA CYS A 169 -11.53 4.11 11.68
C CYS A 169 -11.30 3.70 10.24
N VAL A 170 -10.71 2.53 10.03
CA VAL A 170 -10.47 1.97 8.70
C VAL A 170 -11.64 1.05 8.32
N SER A 171 -12.23 1.31 7.16
CA SER A 171 -13.34 0.53 6.60
C SER A 171 -12.78 -0.69 5.90
N ASP A 172 -12.58 -1.78 6.65
CA ASP A 172 -12.46 -3.07 6.01
C ASP A 172 -13.87 -3.46 5.58
N GLY A 173 -14.13 -3.65 4.28
CA GLY A 173 -15.42 -4.13 3.76
C GLY A 173 -15.86 -5.53 4.27
N LYS A 174 -15.29 -6.01 5.38
CA LYS A 174 -15.59 -7.23 6.12
C LYS A 174 -16.02 -6.99 7.57
N THR A 175 -15.98 -5.77 8.08
CA THR A 175 -16.51 -5.42 9.40
C THR A 175 -17.67 -4.46 9.20
N SER A 176 -18.90 -4.99 9.35
CA SER A 176 -20.08 -4.14 9.48
C SER A 176 -19.93 -3.30 10.76
N PRO A 177 -20.07 -1.96 10.69
CA PRO A 177 -20.43 -1.22 11.89
C PRO A 177 -21.84 -1.67 12.29
N VAL A 178 -22.04 -1.89 13.59
CA VAL A 178 -23.38 -1.89 14.16
C VAL A 178 -23.84 -0.45 14.06
N ASP A 179 -24.78 -0.14 13.17
CA ASP A 179 -25.60 1.06 13.29
C ASP A 179 -26.96 0.90 12.63
N ASP A 180 -27.94 1.48 13.32
CA ASP A 180 -29.36 1.51 13.01
C ASP A 180 -29.68 2.15 11.64
N ASP A 181 -30.65 1.52 10.98
CA ASP A 181 -31.62 2.08 10.03
C ASP A 181 -31.24 3.29 9.15
N LYS A 182 -30.93 3.03 7.85
CA LYS A 182 -31.79 3.41 6.71
C LYS A 182 -31.21 3.06 5.32
N LYS A 183 -31.94 2.18 4.64
CA LYS A 183 -32.24 2.02 3.20
C LYS A 183 -31.40 2.73 2.10
N ASN A 184 -31.01 1.86 1.14
CA ASN A 184 -30.95 2.01 -0.34
C ASN A 184 -29.80 2.88 -0.89
N LYS A 185 -28.88 2.39 -1.76
CA LYS A 185 -29.10 1.67 -3.03
C LYS A 185 -27.75 1.18 -3.58
N ASP A 186 -27.79 0.06 -4.30
CA ASP A 186 -26.84 -0.49 -5.28
C ASP A 186 -25.55 0.29 -5.59
N GLU A 187 -24.40 -0.17 -5.07
CA GLU A 187 -23.11 0.06 -5.73
C GLU A 187 -22.32 -1.25 -5.80
N LYS A 188 -21.90 -1.57 -7.04
CA LYS A 188 -21.38 -2.87 -7.44
C LYS A 188 -20.02 -3.16 -6.82
N SER A 189 -19.97 -4.29 -6.12
CA SER A 189 -18.80 -5.03 -5.65
C SER A 189 -17.58 -4.95 -6.58
N GLY A 190 -16.50 -4.34 -6.07
CA GLY A 190 -15.13 -4.41 -6.60
C GLY A 190 -14.42 -5.76 -6.36
N GLY A 191 -15.15 -6.84 -6.07
CA GLY A 191 -14.60 -8.19 -5.88
C GLY A 191 -14.27 -8.94 -7.17
N GLY A 192 -14.67 -8.41 -8.34
CA GLY A 192 -14.47 -9.09 -9.63
C GLY A 192 -13.01 -9.17 -10.07
N HIS A 193 -12.18 -8.19 -9.71
CA HIS A 193 -10.79 -8.13 -10.18
C HIS A 193 -9.91 -9.26 -9.61
N PHE A 194 -10.13 -9.64 -8.35
CA PHE A 194 -9.39 -10.74 -7.72
C PHE A 194 -9.76 -12.11 -8.33
N PHE A 195 -11.06 -12.33 -8.57
CA PHE A 195 -11.55 -13.55 -9.21
C PHE A 195 -11.08 -13.67 -10.67
N LEU A 196 -11.12 -12.55 -11.42
CA LEU A 196 -10.65 -12.51 -12.80
C LEU A 196 -9.14 -12.80 -12.89
N ARG A 197 -8.35 -12.28 -11.95
CA ARG A 197 -6.90 -12.56 -11.87
C ARG A 197 -6.61 -14.04 -11.62
N PHE A 198 -7.37 -14.67 -10.72
CA PHE A 198 -7.21 -16.10 -10.43
C PHE A 198 -7.57 -16.98 -11.64
N ILE A 199 -8.69 -16.67 -12.32
CA ILE A 199 -9.07 -17.34 -13.57
C ILE A 199 -7.99 -17.17 -14.63
N PHE A 200 -7.45 -15.97 -14.79
CA PHE A 200 -6.39 -15.71 -15.77
C PHE A 200 -5.16 -16.58 -15.53
N ILE A 201 -4.74 -16.75 -14.27
CA ILE A 201 -3.62 -17.63 -13.89
C ILE A 201 -3.94 -19.08 -14.26
N ILE A 202 -5.14 -19.58 -13.96
CA ILE A 202 -5.54 -20.95 -14.31
C ILE A 202 -5.49 -21.17 -15.82
N VAL A 203 -6.00 -20.22 -16.60
CA VAL A 203 -5.98 -20.28 -18.07
C VAL A 203 -4.55 -20.33 -18.59
N VAL A 204 -3.65 -19.48 -18.09
CA VAL A 204 -2.23 -19.49 -18.47
C VAL A 204 -1.57 -20.82 -18.11
N CYS A 205 -1.80 -21.34 -16.91
CA CYS A 205 -1.26 -22.64 -16.49
C CYS A 205 -1.75 -23.78 -17.40
N TYR A 206 -3.03 -23.78 -17.77
CA TYR A 206 -3.61 -24.73 -18.70
C TYR A 206 -2.92 -24.68 -20.08
N PHE A 207 -2.70 -23.47 -20.63
CA PHE A 207 -1.99 -23.32 -21.90
C PHE A 207 -0.56 -23.83 -21.82
N VAL A 208 0.22 -23.44 -20.80
CA VAL A 208 1.62 -23.86 -20.66
C VAL A 208 1.74 -25.37 -20.54
N ILE A 209 0.96 -25.99 -19.64
CA ILE A 209 1.00 -27.43 -19.42
C ILE A 209 0.54 -28.18 -20.68
N GLY A 210 -0.56 -27.75 -21.29
CA GLY A 210 -1.08 -28.41 -22.48
C GLY A 210 -0.18 -28.24 -23.71
N MET A 211 0.46 -27.08 -23.89
CA MET A 211 1.46 -26.88 -24.95
C MET A 211 2.67 -27.80 -24.75
N CYS A 212 3.18 -27.91 -23.52
CA CYS A 212 4.24 -28.86 -23.20
C CYS A 212 3.83 -30.31 -23.49
N TYR A 213 2.62 -30.70 -23.11
CA TYR A 213 2.11 -32.05 -23.39
C TYR A 213 1.99 -32.32 -24.90
N ASN A 214 1.38 -31.41 -25.66
CA ASN A 214 1.23 -31.54 -27.11
C ASN A 214 2.58 -31.56 -27.85
N PHE A 215 3.56 -30.79 -27.38
CA PHE A 215 4.89 -30.74 -27.98
C PHE A 215 5.74 -31.96 -27.63
N PHE A 216 5.81 -32.38 -26.36
CA PHE A 216 6.70 -33.46 -25.93
C PHE A 216 6.10 -34.86 -26.09
N VAL A 217 4.79 -35.02 -25.86
CA VAL A 217 4.13 -36.34 -25.87
C VAL A 217 3.53 -36.62 -27.23
N LEU A 218 2.84 -35.63 -27.82
CA LEU A 218 2.15 -35.80 -29.10
C LEU A 218 2.97 -35.35 -30.31
N ASN A 219 4.16 -34.77 -30.09
CA ASN A 219 5.08 -34.28 -31.12
C ASN A 219 4.41 -33.34 -32.15
N LYS A 220 3.36 -32.63 -31.73
CA LYS A 220 2.63 -31.68 -32.57
C LYS A 220 3.47 -30.42 -32.74
N SER A 221 3.42 -29.83 -33.93
CA SER A 221 4.18 -28.64 -34.30
C SER A 221 3.25 -27.57 -34.85
N GLY A 222 3.65 -26.29 -34.76
CA GLY A 222 2.87 -25.18 -35.30
C GLY A 222 1.62 -24.84 -34.46
N ILE A 223 0.53 -24.49 -35.13
CA ILE A 223 -0.71 -24.00 -34.50
C ILE A 223 -1.37 -25.09 -33.65
N ASP A 224 -1.13 -26.36 -33.96
CA ASP A 224 -1.68 -27.52 -33.25
C ASP A 224 -1.04 -27.79 -31.88
N ILE A 225 -0.02 -27.01 -31.50
CA ILE A 225 0.55 -27.04 -30.15
C ILE A 225 -0.46 -26.50 -29.13
N ILE A 226 -1.34 -25.59 -29.55
CA ILE A 226 -2.34 -24.97 -28.68
C ILE A 226 -3.37 -26.03 -28.23
N PRO A 227 -3.57 -26.23 -26.92
CA PRO A 227 -4.56 -27.18 -26.41
C PRO A 227 -5.97 -26.80 -26.86
N HIS A 228 -6.68 -27.72 -27.50
CA HIS A 228 -8.06 -27.53 -27.95
C HIS A 228 -8.26 -26.26 -28.77
N VAL A 229 -7.38 -26.00 -29.74
CA VAL A 229 -7.41 -24.78 -30.57
C VAL A 229 -8.77 -24.55 -31.24
N ASP A 230 -9.46 -25.62 -31.67
CA ASP A 230 -10.79 -25.55 -32.27
C ASP A 230 -11.83 -24.98 -31.30
N PHE A 231 -11.75 -25.33 -30.02
CA PHE A 231 -12.62 -24.79 -28.98
C PHE A 231 -12.38 -23.29 -28.79
N TRP A 232 -11.11 -22.84 -28.77
CA TRP A 232 -10.78 -21.44 -28.59
C TRP A 232 -11.19 -20.58 -29.78
N ASN A 233 -11.00 -21.09 -31.00
CA ASN A 233 -11.46 -20.40 -32.20
C ASN A 233 -12.98 -20.25 -32.21
N ALA A 234 -13.71 -21.31 -31.82
CA ALA A 234 -15.18 -21.26 -31.71
C ALA A 234 -15.65 -20.31 -30.60
N LEU A 235 -14.96 -20.30 -29.45
CA LEU A 235 -15.28 -19.43 -28.31
C LEU A 235 -15.05 -17.95 -28.64
N ILE A 236 -13.90 -17.62 -29.25
CA ILE A 236 -13.59 -16.24 -29.67
C ILE A 236 -14.55 -15.79 -30.77
N GLY A 237 -14.85 -16.64 -31.76
CA GLY A 237 -15.83 -16.35 -32.79
C GLY A 237 -17.22 -16.02 -32.21
N SER A 238 -17.71 -16.86 -31.31
CA SER A 238 -19.01 -16.65 -30.63
C SER A 238 -19.06 -15.36 -29.80
N ILE A 239 -17.93 -14.96 -29.20
CA ILE A 239 -17.82 -13.71 -28.44
C ILE A 239 -17.80 -12.51 -29.38
N LEU A 240 -17.05 -12.56 -30.49
CA LEU A 240 -16.97 -11.49 -31.48
C LEU A 240 -18.31 -11.24 -32.16
N ASP A 241 -19.07 -12.29 -32.48
CA ASP A 241 -20.40 -12.15 -33.06
C ASP A 241 -21.34 -11.41 -32.10
N LYS A 242 -21.36 -11.79 -30.81
CA LYS A 242 -22.15 -11.10 -29.77
C LYS A 242 -21.67 -9.68 -29.50
N LEU A 243 -20.36 -9.42 -29.54
CA LEU A 243 -19.81 -8.07 -29.42
C LEU A 243 -20.17 -7.21 -30.63
N SER A 244 -20.14 -7.77 -31.84
CA SER A 244 -20.55 -7.06 -33.06
C SER A 244 -22.04 -6.72 -33.04
N GLU A 245 -22.89 -7.57 -32.44
CA GLU A 245 -24.31 -7.29 -32.23
C GLU A 245 -24.52 -6.20 -31.15
N LEU A 246 -23.72 -6.22 -30.08
CA LEU A 246 -23.77 -5.25 -28.99
C LEU A 246 -23.24 -3.86 -29.39
N PHE A 247 -22.16 -3.82 -30.18
CA PHE A 247 -21.49 -2.59 -30.65
C PHE A 247 -21.98 -2.12 -32.03
N GLY A 248 -22.62 -2.99 -32.83
CA GLY A 248 -23.16 -2.70 -34.16
C GLY A 248 -24.43 -1.88 -34.18
N ARG A 249 -24.96 -1.49 -33.01
CA ARG A 249 -26.08 -0.52 -32.89
C ARG A 249 -25.65 0.96 -32.88
N ARG A 250 -24.40 1.27 -33.24
CA ARG A 250 -24.00 2.62 -33.67
C ARG A 250 -23.74 2.58 -35.17
N GLY A 251 -24.62 3.26 -35.90
CA GLY A 251 -24.83 3.09 -37.33
C GLY A 251 -23.57 3.25 -38.19
N TYR A 252 -23.32 2.22 -39.01
CA TYR A 252 -22.68 2.40 -40.29
C TYR A 252 -23.65 3.17 -41.20
N ARG A 253 -23.36 4.46 -41.45
CA ARG A 253 -23.75 5.08 -42.73
C ARG A 253 -22.68 4.69 -43.73
N PRO A 254 -22.99 3.97 -44.82
CA PRO A 254 -22.07 3.90 -45.94
C PRO A 254 -21.89 5.32 -46.48
N ILE A 255 -20.66 5.80 -46.50
CA ILE A 255 -20.27 6.99 -47.27
C ILE A 255 -20.29 6.53 -48.73
N LEU A 256 -21.39 6.84 -49.42
CA LEU A 256 -21.43 6.81 -50.88
C LEU A 256 -20.52 7.95 -51.37
N PRO A 257 -19.55 7.68 -52.26
CA PRO A 257 -18.87 8.76 -52.97
C PRO A 257 -19.83 9.32 -54.01
N ASP A 258 -20.20 10.58 -53.85
CA ASP A 258 -20.71 11.40 -54.94
C ASP A 258 -19.61 11.61 -55.98
N THR A 259 -20.01 11.67 -57.26
CA THR A 259 -19.24 11.97 -58.48
C THR A 259 -18.40 10.81 -59.01
N LEU A 260 -18.60 10.29 -60.23
CA LEU A 260 -18.99 10.93 -61.50
C LEU A 260 -19.75 9.94 -62.41
#